data_AF-A0A372GLP4-F1
#
_entry.id   AF-A0A372GLP4-F1
#
_cell.length_a   1.000
_cell.length_b   1.000
_cell.length_c   1.000
_cell.angle_alpha   90.00
_cell.angle_beta   90.00
_cell.angle_gamma   90.00
#
_symmetry.space_group_name_H-M   'P 1'
#
loop_
_entity.id
_entity.type
_entity.pdbx_description
1 polymer ?
#
loop_
_entity_poly.entity_id
_entity_poly.type
_entity_poly.pdbx_seq_one_letter_code
_entity_poly.pdbx_strand_id
1 'polypeptide(L)'
;MRADWAVAELERRFPGVSAWWGEFTGRWWAVTRDWTGRYRLVEASTPGELAVLIAELRRPIPHHVPRYSRDQLRAAPPPRPTRRRRAVRQGWLCSVLGGLITT
;
A
#
# COMPACT_ATOMS: atom_id res chain seq x y z
N MET A 1 29.97 2.36 -16.73
CA MET A 1 30.00 2.02 -15.29
C MET A 1 29.88 0.51 -15.19
N ARG A 2 30.80 -0.19 -14.50
CA ARG A 2 30.72 -1.65 -14.35
C ARG A 2 29.55 -2.02 -13.44
N ALA A 3 28.80 -3.07 -13.77
CA ALA A 3 27.63 -3.50 -13.01
C ALA A 3 27.99 -3.79 -11.54
N ASP A 4 29.15 -4.41 -11.29
CA ASP A 4 29.62 -4.75 -9.93
C ASP A 4 29.74 -3.52 -9.01
N TRP A 5 30.19 -2.38 -9.55
CA TRP A 5 30.28 -1.14 -8.78
C TRP A 5 28.89 -0.63 -8.38
N ALA A 6 27.94 -0.66 -9.30
CA ALA A 6 26.58 -0.20 -9.04
C ALA A 6 25.86 -1.13 -8.05
N VAL A 7 26.11 -2.44 -8.11
CA VAL A 7 25.64 -3.41 -7.10
C VAL A 7 26.21 -3.05 -5.72
N ALA A 8 27.53 -2.93 -5.61
CA ALA A 8 28.18 -2.63 -4.34
C ALA A 8 27.69 -1.31 -3.73
N GLU A 9 27.46 -0.30 -4.56
CA GLU A 9 26.92 0.99 -4.12
C GLU A 9 25.48 0.88 -3.61
N LEU A 10 24.62 0.10 -4.29
CA LEU A 10 23.25 -0.15 -3.87
C LEU A 10 23.20 -0.90 -2.53
N GLU A 11 23.99 -1.95 -2.38
CA GLU A 11 24.05 -2.75 -1.15
C GLU A 11 24.61 -1.94 0.04
N ARG A 12 25.60 -1.08 -0.23
CA ARG A 12 26.16 -0.14 0.76
C ARG A 12 25.14 0.90 1.21
N ARG A 13 24.37 1.46 0.26
CA ARG A 13 23.35 2.49 0.54
C ARG A 13 22.12 1.90 1.23
N PHE A 14 21.78 0.66 0.92
CA PHE A 14 20.59 -0.01 1.45
C PHE A 14 20.97 -1.35 2.08
N PRO A 15 21.31 -1.36 3.38
CA PRO A 15 21.61 -2.60 4.09
C PRO A 15 20.45 -3.59 4.03
N GLY A 16 20.76 -4.85 3.69
CA GLY A 16 19.82 -5.96 3.56
C GLY A 16 19.14 -6.06 2.18
N VAL A 17 19.58 -5.29 1.19
CA VAL A 17 19.19 -5.43 -0.21
C VAL A 17 20.17 -6.37 -0.91
N SER A 18 19.64 -7.20 -1.81
CA SER A 18 20.45 -7.93 -2.79
C SER A 18 20.10 -7.39 -4.17
N ALA A 19 21.05 -6.79 -4.86
CA ALA A 19 20.86 -6.17 -6.18
C ALA A 19 21.71 -6.86 -7.25
N TRP A 20 21.20 -6.94 -8.47
CA TRP A 20 21.95 -7.52 -9.59
C TRP A 20 21.50 -6.95 -10.94
N TRP A 21 22.38 -7.06 -11.93
CA TRP A 21 22.05 -6.79 -13.33
C TRP A 21 21.57 -8.07 -14.00
N GLY A 22 20.35 -8.05 -14.53
CA GLY A 22 19.80 -9.17 -15.30
C GLY A 22 20.26 -9.08 -16.75
N GLU A 23 21.35 -9.78 -17.09
CA GLU A 23 21.94 -9.80 -18.45
C GLU A 23 20.91 -10.16 -19.54
N PHE A 24 19.99 -11.09 -19.24
CA PHE A 24 18.96 -11.51 -20.19
C PHE A 24 17.83 -10.48 -20.36
N THR A 25 17.46 -9.78 -19.29
CA THR A 25 16.37 -8.80 -19.30
C THR A 25 16.85 -7.39 -19.64
N GLY A 26 18.16 -7.13 -19.57
CA GLY A 26 18.73 -5.79 -19.69
C GLY A 26 18.19 -4.83 -18.62
N ARG A 27 17.95 -5.33 -17.41
CA ARG A 27 17.32 -4.58 -16.31
C ARG A 27 18.03 -4.79 -14.99
N TRP A 28 17.95 -3.76 -14.14
CA TRP A 28 18.38 -3.82 -12.75
C TRP A 28 17.30 -4.44 -11.91
N TRP A 29 17.70 -5.35 -11.03
CA TRP A 29 16.80 -6.05 -10.12
C TRP A 29 17.29 -5.90 -8.70
N ALA A 30 16.36 -5.85 -7.75
CA ALA A 30 16.69 -5.96 -6.34
C ALA A 30 15.60 -6.67 -5.54
N VAL A 31 16.04 -7.48 -4.59
CA VAL A 31 15.19 -8.00 -3.51
C VAL A 31 15.44 -7.17 -2.26
N THR A 32 14.37 -6.65 -1.67
CA THR A 32 14.42 -5.84 -0.45
C THR A 32 13.19 -6.10 0.42
N ARG A 33 13.25 -5.70 1.68
CA ARG A 33 12.06 -5.69 2.56
C ARG A 33 11.36 -4.33 2.47
N ASP A 34 10.05 -4.36 2.35
CA ASP A 34 9.22 -3.16 2.52
C ASP A 34 9.12 -2.72 3.98
N TRP A 35 8.49 -1.58 4.24
CA TRP A 35 8.30 -1.05 5.59
C TRP A 35 7.51 -2.00 6.52
N THR A 36 6.75 -2.95 5.97
CA THR A 36 6.03 -3.98 6.74
C THR A 36 6.90 -5.21 7.03
N GLY A 37 8.13 -5.24 6.51
CA GLY A 37 9.06 -6.36 6.64
C GLY A 37 8.89 -7.45 5.59
N ARG A 38 8.00 -7.29 4.61
CA ARG A 38 7.78 -8.28 3.54
C ARG A 38 8.80 -8.11 2.43
N TYR A 39 9.29 -9.23 1.90
CA TYR A 39 10.17 -9.20 0.74
C TYR A 39 9.42 -8.78 -0.52
N ARG A 40 10.06 -7.94 -1.32
CA ARG A 40 9.59 -7.45 -2.61
C ARG A 40 10.72 -7.51 -3.62
N LEU A 41 10.35 -7.85 -4.84
CA LEU A 41 11.20 -7.78 -6.01
C LEU A 41 10.87 -6.49 -6.75
N VAL A 42 11.89 -5.68 -7.03
CA VAL A 42 11.76 -4.46 -7.82
C VAL A 42 12.69 -4.51 -9.02
N GLU A 43 12.23 -3.97 -10.14
CA GLU A 43 13.01 -3.84 -11.37
C GLU A 43 13.08 -2.38 -11.82
N ALA A 44 14.17 -2.02 -12.49
CA ALA A 44 14.37 -0.70 -13.07
C ALA A 44 15.31 -0.72 -14.27
N SER A 45 15.28 0.34 -15.08
CA SER A 45 16.18 0.45 -16.25
C SER A 45 17.56 0.95 -15.85
N THR A 46 17.65 1.72 -14.76
CA THR A 46 18.91 2.27 -14.24
C THR A 46 19.12 1.99 -12.75
N PRO A 47 20.37 1.99 -12.25
CA PRO A 47 20.64 1.86 -10.82
C PRO A 47 20.01 2.97 -9.98
N GLY A 48 19.93 4.19 -10.55
CA GLY A 48 19.34 5.35 -9.87
C GLY A 48 17.84 5.20 -9.67
N GLU A 49 17.12 4.74 -10.69
CA GLU A 49 15.70 4.40 -10.59
C GLU A 49 15.46 3.29 -9.56
N LEU A 50 16.30 2.25 -9.57
CA LEU A 50 16.22 1.16 -8.61
C LEU A 50 16.37 1.68 -7.16
N ALA A 51 17.32 2.58 -6.94
CA ALA A 51 17.52 3.21 -5.62
C ALA A 51 16.29 4.02 -5.17
N VAL A 52 15.62 4.74 -6.07
CA VAL A 52 14.38 5.46 -5.77
C VAL A 52 13.26 4.49 -5.38
N LEU A 53 13.07 3.42 -6.15
CA LEU A 53 12.05 2.40 -5.85
C LEU A 53 12.28 1.72 -4.50
N ILE A 54 13.53 1.37 -4.18
CA ILE A 54 13.89 0.80 -2.87
C ILE A 54 13.59 1.79 -1.74
N ALA A 55 13.93 3.07 -1.92
CA ALA A 55 13.69 4.09 -0.91
C ALA A 55 12.18 4.30 -0.65
N GLU A 56 11.37 4.39 -1.71
CA GLU A 56 9.92 4.52 -1.61
C GLU A 56 9.29 3.32 -0.91
N LEU A 57 9.74 2.10 -1.23
CA LEU A 57 9.19 0.88 -0.64
C LEU A 57 9.51 0.75 0.85
N ARG A 58 10.68 1.22 1.28
CA ARG A 58 11.09 1.24 2.70
C ARG A 58 10.50 2.41 3.47
N ARG A 59 9.91 3.40 2.80
CA ARG A 59 9.29 4.55 3.46
C ARG A 59 8.07 4.07 4.25
N PRO A 60 8.01 4.28 5.57
CA PRO A 60 6.80 4.04 6.33
C PRO A 60 5.70 4.91 5.74
N ILE A 61 4.57 4.30 5.39
CA ILE A 61 3.38 5.09 5.01
C ILE A 61 2.96 5.82 6.28
N PRO A 62 2.91 7.17 6.30
CA PRO A 62 2.35 7.88 7.42
C PRO A 62 0.91 7.42 7.54
N HIS A 63 0.58 6.68 8.61
CA HIS A 63 -0.80 6.50 9.00
C HIS A 63 -1.32 7.91 9.28
N HIS A 64 -2.03 8.49 8.32
CA HIS A 64 -2.76 9.73 8.52
C HIS A 64 -3.94 9.39 9.44
N VAL A 65 -3.64 9.14 10.71
CA VAL A 65 -4.64 9.21 11.76
C VAL A 65 -5.10 10.66 11.75
N PRO A 66 -6.37 10.94 11.42
CA PRO A 66 -6.89 12.27 11.60
C PRO A 66 -6.71 12.56 13.09
N ARG A 67 -5.80 13.48 13.43
CA ARG A 67 -5.79 14.08 14.75
C ARG A 67 -7.04 14.93 14.78
N TYR A 68 -8.19 14.32 15.04
CA TYR A 68 -9.34 15.08 15.51
C TYR A 68 -8.87 15.71 16.82
N SER A 69 -8.54 16.99 16.77
CA SER A 69 -8.27 17.76 17.97
C SER A 69 -9.44 17.54 18.92
N ARG A 70 -9.19 17.42 20.23
CA ARG A 70 -10.27 17.28 21.22
C ARG A 70 -11.33 18.40 21.06
N ASP A 71 -10.90 19.58 20.61
CA ASP A 71 -11.78 20.70 20.29
C ASP A 71 -12.66 20.45 19.06
N GLN A 72 -12.16 19.73 18.06
CA GLN A 72 -12.92 19.36 16.86
C GLN A 72 -13.91 18.23 17.15
N LEU A 73 -13.56 17.28 18.04
CA LEU A 73 -14.52 16.30 18.57
C LEU A 73 -15.61 16.97 19.42
N ARG A 74 -15.28 18.02 20.17
CA ARG A 74 -16.27 18.83 20.91
C ARG A 74 -17.13 19.69 19.99
N ALA A 75 -16.57 20.18 18.89
CA ALA A 75 -17.27 20.99 17.89
C ALA A 75 -18.10 20.15 16.91
N ALA A 76 -17.94 18.82 16.90
CA ALA A 76 -18.81 17.96 16.12
C ALA A 76 -20.25 18.10 16.65
N PRO A 77 -21.22 18.49 15.80
CA PRO A 77 -22.60 18.55 16.23
C PRO A 77 -23.02 17.15 16.72
N PRO A 78 -23.78 17.03 17.81
CA PRO A 78 -24.25 15.73 18.28
C PRO A 78 -24.97 15.03 17.13
N PRO A 79 -24.83 13.69 17.00
CA PRO A 79 -25.56 12.96 15.97
C PRO A 79 -27.03 13.35 16.09
N ARG A 80 -27.56 14.01 15.06
CA ARG A 80 -28.97 14.44 15.05
C ARG A 80 -29.80 13.21 15.37
N PRO A 81 -30.69 13.25 16.38
CA PRO A 81 -31.57 12.12 16.63
C PRO A 81 -32.32 11.88 15.33
N THR A 82 -32.04 10.73 14.70
CA THR A 82 -32.83 10.23 13.60
C THR A 82 -34.21 10.03 14.18
N ARG A 83 -35.11 10.97 13.89
CA ARG A 83 -36.52 10.87 14.22
C ARG A 83 -36.99 9.57 13.59
N ARG A 84 -37.05 8.50 14.40
CA ARG A 84 -37.66 7.22 14.05
C ARG A 84 -39.06 7.56 13.57
N ARG A 85 -39.22 7.67 12.25
CA ARG A 85 -40.53 7.63 11.62
C ARG A 85 -41.08 6.27 11.98
N ARG A 86 -42.01 6.27 12.94
CA ARG A 86 -42.86 5.16 13.29
C ARG A 86 -43.69 4.83 12.05
N ALA A 87 -43.13 4.05 11.13
CA ALA A 87 -43.89 3.36 10.11
C ALA A 87 -44.26 2.00 10.69
N VAL A 88 -45.37 1.99 11.42
CA VAL A 88 -46.17 0.79 11.57
C VAL A 88 -46.68 0.46 10.18
N ARG A 89 -46.18 -0.62 9.58
CA ARG A 89 -46.99 -1.61 8.87
C ARG A 89 -46.10 -2.81 8.51
N GLN A 90 -46.35 -3.88 9.24
CA GLN A 90 -45.94 -5.23 8.92
C GLN A 90 -46.47 -5.63 7.53
N GLY A 91 -45.66 -6.32 6.76
CA GLY A 91 -46.10 -6.98 5.54
C GLY A 91 -44.92 -7.37 4.65
N TRP A 92 -44.80 -8.67 4.40
CA TRP A 92 -44.09 -9.31 3.29
C TRP A 92 -42.60 -9.68 3.44
N LEU A 93 -42.40 -10.83 4.10
CA LEU A 93 -41.89 -12.09 3.53
C LEU A 93 -40.64 -12.10 2.63
N CYS A 94 -39.69 -12.90 3.12
CA CYS A 94 -38.59 -13.61 2.47
C CYS A 94 -38.83 -14.05 1.01
N SER A 95 -37.76 -13.97 0.20
CA SER A 95 -37.40 -14.96 -0.85
C SER A 95 -35.94 -14.79 -1.31
N VAL A 96 -35.05 -15.58 -0.71
CA VAL A 96 -34.26 -16.68 -1.31
C VAL A 96 -33.96 -16.66 -2.83
N LEU A 97 -32.65 -16.88 -3.13
CA LEU A 97 -31.98 -17.49 -4.30
C LEU A 97 -31.85 -16.73 -5.65
N GLY A 98 -30.60 -16.72 -6.17
CA GLY A 98 -30.34 -17.28 -7.50
C GLY A 98 -29.40 -16.52 -8.44
N GLY A 99 -28.34 -17.21 -8.90
CA GLY A 99 -27.88 -17.18 -10.31
C GLY A 99 -26.74 -16.22 -10.65
N LEU A 100 -25.52 -16.71 -10.88
CA LEU A 100 -24.91 -17.10 -12.18
C LEU A 100 -24.36 -15.90 -12.97
N ILE A 101 -23.03 -15.72 -13.04
CA ILE A 101 -22.13 -16.25 -14.09
C ILE A 101 -22.69 -16.04 -15.50
N THR A 102 -22.07 -15.12 -16.24
CA THR A 102 -21.83 -15.32 -17.68
C THR A 102 -20.53 -14.63 -18.08
N THR A 103 -19.87 -15.32 -19.01
CA THR A 103 -18.55 -15.20 -19.63
C THR A 103 -18.31 -13.88 -20.34
#